data_AF-A0A1F9BAR1-F1
#
_entry.id   AF-A0A1F9BAR1-F1
#
_cell.length_a   1.000
_cell.length_b   1.000
_cell.length_c   1.000
_cell.angle_alpha   90.00
_cell.angle_beta   90.00
_cell.angle_gamma   90.00
#
_symmetry.space_group_name_H-M   'P 1'
#
loop_
_entity.id
_entity.type
_entity.pdbx_description
1 polymer ?
#
loop_
_entity_poly.entity_id
_entity_poly.type
_entity_poly.pdbx_seq_one_letter_code
_entity_poly.pdbx_strand_id
1 'polypeptide(L)'
;MEQKDFIATMKRRTAVTAVGPSALRGQGKGVLGAAQTFLSKMDLSRVSMMNREQFYHWLDKQTYLLVKQLPARGAPWGTARKAINLFLRDILYNQYLSRAFGMKNIEHWLEVPLDSAVASGLKHEAGRDGLPAWPGLKNLKKDISQDFQNFALHIAEENGIARIHLDVYLWLENR
;
A
#
# COMPACT_ATOMS: atom_id res chain seq x y z
N MET A 1 29.10 5.50 10.88
CA MET A 1 27.71 5.52 10.39
C MET A 1 26.81 5.42 11.60
N GLU A 2 26.02 6.46 11.89
CA GLU A 2 25.10 6.43 13.02
C GLU A 2 23.86 5.57 12.70
N GLN A 3 23.20 5.04 13.73
CA GLN A 3 21.97 4.25 13.55
C GLN A 3 20.89 5.04 12.79
N LYS A 4 20.82 6.36 13.01
CA LYS A 4 19.88 7.25 12.30
C LYS A 4 20.16 7.30 10.80
N ASP A 5 21.44 7.38 10.41
CA ASP A 5 21.84 7.39 8.99
C ASP A 5 21.49 6.07 8.30
N PHE A 6 21.68 4.95 9.00
CA PHE A 6 21.31 3.63 8.49
C PHE A 6 19.80 3.52 8.27
N ILE A 7 18.97 3.89 9.25
CA ILE A 7 17.50 3.84 9.12
C ILE A 7 17.02 4.76 7.99
N ALA A 8 17.57 5.97 7.89
CA ALA A 8 17.22 6.89 6.81
C ALA A 8 17.59 6.33 5.42
N THR A 9 18.78 5.74 5.29
CA THR A 9 19.25 5.11 4.06
C THR A 9 18.40 3.90 3.69
N MET A 10 18.10 3.04 4.67
CA MET A 10 17.24 1.87 4.48
C MET A 10 15.84 2.28 4.05
N LYS A 11 15.24 3.31 4.65
CA LYS A 11 13.93 3.83 4.23
C LYS A 11 13.93 4.31 2.78
N ARG A 12 14.97 5.07 2.38
CA ARG A 12 15.12 5.53 0.98
C ARG A 12 15.25 4.36 0.02
N ARG A 13 16.07 3.35 0.36
CA ARG A 13 16.20 2.13 -0.44
C ARG A 13 14.86 1.40 -0.56
N THR A 14 14.14 1.21 0.56
CA THR A 14 12.83 0.57 0.57
C THR A 14 11.81 1.30 -0.30
N ALA A 15 11.81 2.64 -0.31
CA ALA A 15 10.93 3.41 -1.20
C ALA A 15 11.16 3.09 -2.69
N VAL A 16 12.42 2.86 -3.09
CA VAL A 16 12.78 2.50 -4.46
C VAL A 16 12.43 1.04 -4.78
N THR A 17 12.70 0.11 -3.86
CA THR A 17 12.49 -1.33 -4.12
C THR A 17 11.03 -1.76 -3.99
N ALA A 18 10.28 -1.19 -3.05
CA ALA A 18 8.87 -1.50 -2.84
C ALA A 18 8.02 -1.13 -4.06
N VAL A 19 8.37 -0.01 -4.71
CA VAL A 19 7.70 0.49 -5.90
C VAL A 19 8.66 0.38 -7.08
N GLY A 20 8.81 -0.84 -7.60
CA GLY A 20 9.60 -1.12 -8.79
C GLY A 20 8.86 -0.86 -10.12
N PRO A 21 9.53 -1.00 -11.28
CA PRO A 21 8.92 -0.78 -12.59
C PRO A 21 7.68 -1.66 -12.88
N SER A 22 7.62 -2.85 -12.29
CA SER A 22 6.46 -3.74 -12.39
C SER A 22 5.25 -3.23 -11.59
N ALA A 23 5.48 -2.61 -10.42
CA ALA A 23 4.43 -2.19 -9.50
C ALA A 23 3.51 -1.13 -10.11
N LEU A 24 4.09 -0.16 -10.83
CA LEU A 24 3.41 0.98 -11.46
C LEU A 24 3.56 0.98 -12.99
N ARG A 25 3.63 -0.21 -13.61
CA ARG A 25 3.71 -0.33 -15.06
C ARG A 25 2.52 0.36 -15.74
N GLY A 26 2.80 1.09 -16.82
CA GLY A 26 1.76 1.73 -17.64
C GLY A 26 1.09 2.96 -17.01
N GLN A 27 1.59 3.47 -15.89
CA GLN A 27 1.00 4.64 -15.21
C GLN A 27 1.41 6.00 -15.81
N GLY A 28 2.36 6.02 -16.75
CA GLY A 28 2.84 7.23 -17.42
C GLY A 28 4.26 7.61 -17.01
N LYS A 29 4.90 8.44 -17.85
CA LYS A 29 6.29 8.88 -17.64
C LYS A 29 6.39 9.71 -16.35
N GLY A 30 7.42 9.43 -15.55
CA GLY A 30 7.70 10.17 -14.31
C GLY A 30 6.91 9.76 -13.07
N VAL A 31 5.82 8.98 -13.21
CA VAL A 31 5.01 8.53 -12.06
C VAL A 31 5.83 7.71 -11.07
N LEU A 32 6.65 6.78 -11.57
CA LEU A 32 7.51 5.93 -10.73
C LEU A 32 8.47 6.76 -9.88
N GLY A 33 9.23 7.66 -10.50
CA GLY A 33 10.20 8.50 -9.80
C GLY A 33 9.55 9.48 -8.82
N ALA A 34 8.39 10.03 -9.16
CA ALA A 34 7.62 10.89 -8.25
C ALA A 34 7.15 10.12 -7.01
N ALA A 35 6.61 8.90 -7.19
CA ALA A 35 6.19 8.05 -6.09
C ALA A 35 7.36 7.66 -5.18
N GLN A 36 8.48 7.18 -5.75
CA GLN A 36 9.67 6.82 -4.98
C GLN A 36 10.23 8.03 -4.20
N THR A 37 10.27 9.21 -4.82
CA THR A 37 10.72 10.46 -4.17
C THR A 37 9.82 10.82 -2.99
N PHE A 38 8.50 10.79 -3.18
CA PHE A 38 7.52 11.06 -2.13
C PHE A 38 7.69 10.10 -0.95
N LEU A 39 7.68 8.79 -1.23
CA LEU A 39 7.76 7.74 -0.21
C LEU A 39 9.08 7.81 0.59
N SER A 40 10.18 8.16 -0.07
CA SER A 40 11.49 8.34 0.58
C SER A 40 11.49 9.46 1.63
N LYS A 41 10.62 10.45 1.48
CA LYS A 41 10.48 11.63 2.35
C LYS A 41 9.31 11.52 3.33
N MET A 42 8.41 10.56 3.14
CA MET A 42 7.24 10.39 3.99
C MET A 42 7.65 10.19 5.46
N ASP A 43 7.00 10.93 6.35
CA ASP A 43 7.24 10.86 7.79
C ASP A 43 6.41 9.74 8.42
N LEU A 44 7.11 8.79 9.04
CA LEU A 44 6.53 7.64 9.73
C LEU A 44 6.69 7.72 11.25
N SER A 45 7.35 8.77 11.76
CA SER A 45 7.76 8.87 13.18
C SER A 45 6.60 8.78 14.17
N ARG A 46 5.39 9.18 13.75
CA ARG A 46 4.19 9.20 14.59
C ARG A 46 3.20 8.08 14.31
N VAL A 47 3.46 7.24 13.31
CA VAL A 47 2.49 6.26 12.83
C VAL A 47 2.15 5.23 13.90
N SER A 48 3.14 4.76 14.67
CA SER A 48 2.93 3.79 15.76
C SER A 48 2.19 4.33 16.99
N MET A 49 2.02 5.65 17.09
CA MET A 49 1.30 6.32 18.18
C MET A 49 -0.14 6.65 17.81
N MET A 50 -0.54 6.41 16.56
CA MET A 50 -1.91 6.66 16.10
C MET A 50 -2.84 5.56 16.59
N ASN A 51 -4.10 5.92 16.82
CA ASN A 51 -5.18 4.94 16.83
C ASN A 51 -5.64 4.61 15.39
N ARG A 52 -6.54 3.64 15.26
CA ARG A 52 -7.06 3.17 13.95
C ARG A 52 -7.63 4.29 13.08
N GLU A 53 -8.44 5.17 13.66
CA GLU A 53 -9.09 6.27 12.93
C GLU A 53 -8.06 7.30 12.46
N GLN A 54 -7.14 7.68 13.35
CA GLN A 54 -6.03 8.59 13.04
C GLN A 54 -5.13 8.03 11.93
N PHE A 55 -4.85 6.72 11.96
CA PHE A 55 -4.06 6.05 10.92
C PHE A 55 -4.76 6.13 9.56
N TYR A 56 -6.06 5.82 9.47
CA TYR A 56 -6.77 5.88 8.20
C TYR A 56 -6.89 7.32 7.66
N HIS A 57 -7.11 8.31 8.52
CA HIS A 57 -7.05 9.72 8.12
C HIS A 57 -5.66 10.12 7.62
N TRP A 58 -4.59 9.66 8.29
CA TRP A 58 -3.22 9.90 7.85
C TRP A 58 -2.98 9.25 6.48
N LEU A 59 -3.39 8.00 6.29
CA LEU A 59 -3.20 7.24 5.06
C LEU A 59 -3.91 7.91 3.87
N ASP A 60 -5.14 8.38 4.08
CA ASP A 60 -5.88 9.16 3.09
C ASP A 60 -5.17 10.47 2.75
N LYS A 61 -4.73 11.21 3.77
CA LYS A 61 -3.98 12.45 3.57
C LYS A 61 -2.71 12.21 2.75
N GLN A 62 -1.93 11.17 3.07
CA GLN A 62 -0.73 10.82 2.29
C GLN A 62 -1.08 10.44 0.86
N THR A 63 -2.20 9.72 0.66
CA THR A 63 -2.69 9.35 -0.66
C THR A 63 -2.97 10.59 -1.51
N TYR A 64 -3.72 11.56 -0.98
CA TYR A 64 -4.01 12.81 -1.69
C TYR A 64 -2.77 13.69 -1.92
N LEU A 65 -1.82 13.71 -0.98
CA LEU A 65 -0.55 14.42 -1.18
C LEU A 65 0.26 13.80 -2.32
N LEU A 66 0.33 12.47 -2.38
CA LEU A 66 1.02 11.78 -3.48
C LEU A 66 0.29 12.01 -4.81
N VAL A 67 -1.04 11.88 -4.85
CA VAL A 67 -1.85 12.20 -6.03
C VAL A 67 -1.49 13.56 -6.64
N LYS A 68 -1.35 14.60 -5.80
CA LYS A 68 -0.97 15.95 -6.24
C LYS A 68 0.45 16.06 -6.81
N GLN A 69 1.35 15.13 -6.46
CA GLN A 69 2.73 15.11 -6.92
C GLN A 69 2.93 14.24 -8.18
N LEU A 70 1.95 13.43 -8.56
CA LEU A 70 2.05 12.59 -9.75
C LEU A 70 1.92 13.44 -11.03
N PRO A 71 2.82 13.27 -12.02
CA PRO A 71 2.79 14.04 -13.28
C PRO A 71 1.73 13.57 -14.28
N ALA A 72 0.92 12.56 -13.93
CA ALA A 72 -0.04 11.95 -14.85
C ALA A 72 -1.31 12.81 -14.99
N ARG A 73 -1.81 12.94 -16.23
CA ARG A 73 -3.16 13.46 -16.49
C ARG A 73 -4.16 12.59 -15.72
N GLY A 74 -4.97 13.23 -14.87
CA GLY A 74 -6.01 12.56 -14.08
C GLY A 74 -5.57 12.08 -12.68
N ALA A 75 -4.29 12.24 -12.29
CA ALA A 75 -3.79 12.03 -10.93
C ALA A 75 -4.39 10.77 -10.24
N PRO A 76 -4.04 9.56 -10.72
CA PRO A 76 -4.79 8.34 -10.39
C PRO A 76 -4.66 7.99 -8.91
N TRP A 77 -5.79 8.08 -8.18
CA TRP A 77 -5.88 7.80 -6.75
C TRP A 77 -5.41 6.38 -6.41
N GLY A 78 -5.85 5.38 -7.19
CA GLY A 78 -5.44 3.98 -6.99
C GLY A 78 -3.93 3.77 -7.06
N THR A 79 -3.26 4.43 -8.02
CA THR A 79 -1.80 4.38 -8.15
C THR A 79 -1.09 4.90 -6.92
N ALA A 80 -1.55 6.02 -6.37
CA ALA A 80 -1.01 6.58 -5.14
C ALA A 80 -1.24 5.64 -3.95
N ARG A 81 -2.47 5.12 -3.79
CA ARG A 81 -2.82 4.22 -2.67
C ARG A 81 -2.01 2.93 -2.72
N LYS A 82 -1.92 2.29 -3.89
CA LYS A 82 -1.10 1.09 -4.08
C LYS A 82 0.37 1.34 -3.75
N ALA A 83 0.94 2.45 -4.21
CA ALA A 83 2.34 2.77 -3.96
C ALA A 83 2.63 2.94 -2.46
N ILE A 84 1.74 3.60 -1.72
CA ILE A 84 1.86 3.75 -0.27
C ILE A 84 1.70 2.40 0.43
N ASN A 85 0.70 1.59 0.06
CA ASN A 85 0.46 0.28 0.68
C ASN A 85 1.64 -0.69 0.45
N LEU A 86 2.22 -0.71 -0.76
CA LEU A 86 3.44 -1.48 -1.05
C LEU A 86 4.62 -1.03 -0.18
N PHE A 87 4.80 0.28 -0.04
CA PHE A 87 5.85 0.82 0.80
C PHE A 87 5.65 0.45 2.26
N LEU A 88 4.45 0.60 2.81
CA LEU A 88 4.16 0.22 4.20
C LEU A 88 4.34 -1.28 4.45
N ARG A 89 3.96 -2.14 3.49
CA ARG A 89 4.24 -3.58 3.53
C ARG A 89 5.74 -3.86 3.67
N ASP A 90 6.56 -3.26 2.81
CA ASP A 90 8.01 -3.50 2.84
C ASP A 90 8.67 -2.89 4.08
N ILE A 91 8.14 -1.79 4.62
CA ILE A 91 8.56 -1.22 5.90
C ILE A 91 8.22 -2.18 7.06
N LEU A 92 7.03 -2.80 7.05
CA LEU A 92 6.63 -3.82 8.03
C LEU A 92 7.54 -5.06 7.96
N TYR A 93 7.84 -5.56 6.77
CA TYR A 93 8.66 -6.76 6.56
C TYR A 93 10.15 -6.54 6.82
N ASN A 94 10.62 -5.29 6.71
CA ASN A 94 11.99 -4.98 7.06
C ASN A 94 12.16 -4.87 8.58
N GLN A 95 12.83 -5.84 9.20
CA GLN A 95 13.01 -5.88 10.66
C GLN A 95 13.56 -4.57 11.27
N TYR A 96 14.48 -3.89 10.60
CA TYR A 96 15.08 -2.65 11.12
C TYR A 96 14.10 -1.48 11.06
N LEU A 97 13.39 -1.32 9.94
CA LEU A 97 12.43 -0.24 9.75
C LEU A 97 11.15 -0.48 10.55
N SER A 98 10.68 -1.73 10.58
CA SER A 98 9.53 -2.16 11.39
C SER A 98 9.73 -1.86 12.87
N ARG A 99 10.93 -2.16 13.40
CA ARG A 99 11.29 -1.81 14.78
C ARG A 99 11.42 -0.29 14.97
N ALA A 100 12.09 0.41 14.06
CA ALA A 100 12.33 1.85 14.19
C ALA A 100 11.05 2.68 14.14
N PHE A 101 10.05 2.26 13.37
CA PHE A 101 8.77 2.97 13.21
C PHE A 101 7.60 2.30 13.95
N GLY A 102 7.84 1.24 14.73
CA GLY A 102 6.82 0.55 15.52
C GLY A 102 5.68 -0.05 14.69
N MET A 103 5.98 -0.59 13.52
CA MET A 103 4.97 -1.01 12.53
C MET A 103 4.07 -2.14 13.00
N LYS A 104 4.56 -2.99 13.90
CA LYS A 104 3.75 -4.07 14.51
C LYS A 104 2.50 -3.54 15.20
N ASN A 105 2.54 -2.34 15.77
CA ASN A 105 1.41 -1.75 16.47
C ASN A 105 0.23 -1.45 15.54
N ILE A 106 0.49 -1.31 14.23
CA ILE A 106 -0.51 -0.95 13.23
C ILE A 106 -0.72 -2.04 12.18
N GLU A 107 -0.12 -3.21 12.36
CA GLU A 107 -0.09 -4.31 11.39
C GLU A 107 -1.50 -4.70 10.91
N HIS A 108 -2.44 -4.84 11.84
CA HIS A 108 -3.84 -5.16 11.55
C HIS A 108 -4.63 -4.04 10.84
N TRP A 109 -4.09 -2.82 10.78
CA TRP A 109 -4.75 -1.69 10.10
C TRP A 109 -4.23 -1.49 8.69
N LEU A 110 -3.06 -2.06 8.37
CA LEU A 110 -2.45 -1.92 7.06
C LEU A 110 -3.36 -2.52 5.97
N GLU A 111 -3.39 -1.83 4.84
CA GLU A 111 -4.19 -2.21 3.69
C GLU A 111 -3.40 -3.06 2.71
N VAL A 112 -4.07 -4.06 2.12
CA VAL A 112 -3.45 -4.84 1.05
C VAL A 112 -3.15 -3.92 -0.15
N PRO A 113 -1.96 -3.97 -0.77
CA PRO A 113 -1.68 -3.21 -1.98
C PRO A 113 -2.49 -3.73 -3.18
N LEU A 114 -3.66 -3.15 -3.43
CA LEU A 114 -4.54 -3.59 -4.51
C LEU A 114 -3.91 -3.43 -5.90
N ASP A 115 -3.98 -4.50 -6.68
CA ASP A 115 -3.78 -4.50 -8.12
C ASP A 115 -4.65 -5.55 -8.82
N SER A 116 -4.44 -5.77 -10.11
CA SER A 116 -5.26 -6.72 -10.86
C SER A 116 -5.15 -8.16 -10.36
N ALA A 117 -3.99 -8.59 -9.84
CA ALA A 117 -3.82 -9.94 -9.33
C ALA A 117 -4.54 -10.09 -7.98
N VAL A 118 -4.29 -9.16 -7.06
CA VAL A 118 -4.98 -9.15 -5.75
C VAL A 118 -6.49 -9.01 -5.93
N ALA A 119 -6.96 -8.09 -6.78
CA ALA A 119 -8.38 -7.91 -7.06
C ALA A 119 -9.00 -9.16 -7.70
N SER A 120 -8.27 -9.86 -8.58
CA SER A 120 -8.74 -11.12 -9.16
C SER A 120 -8.89 -12.21 -8.12
N GLY A 121 -7.89 -12.39 -7.24
CA GLY A 121 -7.93 -13.36 -6.15
C GLY A 121 -9.09 -13.08 -5.19
N LEU A 122 -9.25 -11.83 -4.74
CA LEU A 122 -10.37 -11.44 -3.89
C LEU A 122 -11.72 -11.68 -4.57
N LYS A 123 -11.84 -11.41 -5.87
CA LYS A 123 -13.07 -11.69 -6.61
C LYS A 123 -13.37 -13.18 -6.78
N HIS A 124 -12.33 -14.02 -6.85
CA HIS A 124 -12.50 -15.47 -6.89
C HIS A 124 -13.12 -15.96 -5.59
N GLU A 125 -12.54 -15.55 -4.46
CA GLU A 125 -13.03 -15.86 -3.11
C GLU A 125 -14.45 -15.31 -2.85
N ALA A 126 -14.73 -14.10 -3.32
CA ALA A 126 -16.04 -13.46 -3.15
C ALA A 126 -17.18 -14.16 -3.92
N GLY A 127 -16.86 -15.01 -4.90
CA GLY A 127 -17.85 -15.59 -5.79
C GLY A 127 -18.56 -14.55 -6.67
N ARG A 128 -19.73 -14.91 -7.20
CA ARG A 128 -20.52 -13.99 -8.04
C ARG A 128 -21.12 -12.88 -7.19
N ASP A 129 -21.01 -11.64 -7.67
CA ASP A 129 -21.60 -10.42 -7.10
C ASP A 129 -21.14 -10.01 -5.68
N GLY A 130 -20.17 -10.70 -5.09
CA GLY A 130 -19.63 -10.35 -3.75
C GLY A 130 -18.73 -9.11 -3.74
N LEU A 131 -18.20 -8.68 -4.90
CA LEU A 131 -17.36 -7.49 -5.05
C LEU A 131 -17.67 -6.74 -6.35
N PRO A 132 -17.50 -5.40 -6.37
CA PRO A 132 -17.68 -4.61 -7.58
C PRO A 132 -16.67 -4.99 -8.68
N ALA A 133 -16.98 -4.59 -9.92
CA ALA A 133 -16.07 -4.77 -11.03
C ALA A 133 -14.74 -4.01 -10.78
N TRP A 134 -13.60 -4.67 -11.00
CA TRP A 134 -12.29 -4.04 -10.88
C TRP A 134 -12.10 -3.00 -11.98
N PRO A 135 -12.00 -1.69 -11.65
CA PRO A 135 -11.97 -0.63 -12.66
C PRO A 135 -10.58 -0.45 -13.29
N GLY A 136 -9.59 -1.20 -12.82
CA GLY A 136 -8.18 -0.97 -13.10
C GLY A 136 -7.58 0.11 -12.20
N LEU A 137 -6.27 0.01 -11.95
CA LEU A 137 -5.56 0.89 -11.00
C LEU A 137 -5.71 2.40 -11.31
N LYS A 138 -5.77 2.75 -12.60
CA LYS A 138 -5.92 4.15 -13.05
C LYS A 138 -7.27 4.76 -12.69
N ASN A 139 -8.32 3.94 -12.67
CA ASN A 139 -9.70 4.37 -12.47
C ASN A 139 -10.21 3.99 -11.07
N LEU A 140 -9.37 3.37 -10.25
CA LEU A 140 -9.73 2.99 -8.89
C LEU A 140 -9.96 4.24 -8.04
N LYS A 141 -11.15 4.29 -7.45
CA LYS A 141 -11.62 5.33 -6.54
C LYS A 141 -11.61 4.81 -5.09
N LYS A 142 -11.72 5.73 -4.14
CA LYS A 142 -11.65 5.44 -2.71
C LYS A 142 -12.75 4.50 -2.24
N ASP A 143 -13.98 4.73 -2.67
CA ASP A 143 -15.17 3.91 -2.38
C ASP A 143 -14.98 2.46 -2.87
N ILE A 144 -14.64 2.27 -4.14
CA ILE A 144 -14.39 0.93 -4.70
C ILE A 144 -13.22 0.26 -3.96
N SER A 145 -12.15 1.00 -3.69
CA SER A 145 -11.03 0.47 -2.90
C SER A 145 -11.48 0.03 -1.52
N GLN A 146 -12.39 0.75 -0.86
CA GLN A 146 -12.89 0.39 0.46
C GLN A 146 -13.66 -0.94 0.43
N ASP A 147 -14.45 -1.20 -0.61
CA ASP A 147 -15.17 -2.47 -0.76
C ASP A 147 -14.19 -3.65 -0.82
N PHE A 148 -13.16 -3.54 -1.66
CA PHE A 148 -12.10 -4.55 -1.74
C PHE A 148 -11.31 -4.68 -0.42
N GLN A 149 -11.01 -3.58 0.26
CA GLN A 149 -10.27 -3.60 1.53
C GLN A 149 -11.08 -4.18 2.69
N ASN A 150 -12.40 -3.99 2.70
CA ASN A 150 -13.31 -4.58 3.67
C ASN A 150 -13.41 -6.09 3.48
N PHE A 151 -13.58 -6.53 2.23
CA PHE A 151 -13.61 -7.95 1.92
C PHE A 151 -12.26 -8.62 2.21
N ALA A 152 -11.14 -7.98 1.87
CA ALA A 152 -9.82 -8.46 2.24
C ALA A 152 -9.61 -8.51 3.77
N LEU A 153 -10.21 -7.60 4.54
CA LEU A 153 -10.15 -7.67 6.00
C LEU A 153 -10.89 -8.92 6.50
N HIS A 154 -12.09 -9.17 5.98
CA HIS A 154 -12.88 -10.35 6.34
C HIS A 154 -12.13 -11.66 6.07
N ILE A 155 -11.57 -11.83 4.86
CA ILE A 155 -10.74 -13.02 4.54
C ILE A 155 -9.55 -13.13 5.49
N ALA A 156 -8.86 -12.02 5.78
CA ALA A 156 -7.70 -12.04 6.65
C ALA A 156 -8.06 -12.48 8.07
N GLU A 157 -9.20 -12.03 8.59
CA GLU A 157 -9.74 -12.43 9.89
C GLU A 157 -10.08 -13.93 9.93
N GLU A 158 -10.71 -14.47 8.89
CA GLU A 158 -11.00 -15.91 8.77
C GLU A 158 -9.73 -16.76 8.75
N ASN A 159 -8.64 -16.24 8.16
CA ASN A 159 -7.35 -16.91 8.09
C ASN A 159 -6.42 -16.60 9.28
N GLY A 160 -6.86 -15.80 10.25
CA GLY A 160 -6.07 -15.45 11.43
C GLY A 160 -4.80 -14.63 11.14
N ILE A 161 -4.79 -13.86 10.04
CA ILE A 161 -3.66 -13.02 9.62
C ILE A 161 -4.08 -11.55 9.47
N ALA A 162 -3.12 -10.62 9.44
CA ALA A 162 -3.40 -9.24 9.06
C ALA A 162 -3.59 -9.11 7.53
N ARG A 163 -4.54 -8.27 7.11
CA ARG A 163 -4.91 -8.03 5.71
C ARG A 163 -3.73 -7.70 4.79
N ILE A 164 -2.72 -6.99 5.28
CA ILE A 164 -1.52 -6.66 4.52
C ILE A 164 -0.78 -7.89 3.98
N HIS A 165 -0.88 -9.03 4.66
CA HIS A 165 -0.20 -10.26 4.28
C HIS A 165 -0.89 -11.01 3.15
N LEU A 166 -2.18 -10.77 2.90
CA LEU A 166 -2.92 -11.41 1.81
C LEU A 166 -2.27 -11.16 0.45
N ASP A 167 -1.59 -10.03 0.29
CA ASP A 167 -0.84 -9.74 -0.93
C ASP A 167 0.20 -10.82 -1.26
N VAL A 168 0.86 -11.41 -0.26
CA VAL A 168 1.85 -12.48 -0.49
C VAL A 168 1.16 -13.76 -0.97
N TYR A 169 0.04 -14.13 -0.34
CA TYR A 169 -0.73 -15.34 -0.69
C TYR A 169 -1.34 -15.20 -2.08
N LEU A 170 -2.11 -14.13 -2.31
CA LEU A 170 -2.81 -13.89 -3.57
C LEU A 170 -1.84 -13.63 -4.73
N TRP A 171 -0.63 -13.12 -4.47
CA TRP A 171 0.39 -12.98 -5.51
C TRP A 171 1.01 -14.33 -5.93
N LEU A 172 1.16 -15.27 -5.00
CA LEU A 172 1.67 -16.61 -5.30
C LEU A 172 0.62 -17.48 -6.02
N GLU A 173 -0.65 -17.37 -5.65
CA GLU A 173 -1.74 -18.18 -6.24
C GLU A 173 -2.12 -17.75 -7.66
N ASN A 174 -1.84 -16.49 -8.04
CA ASN A 174 -2.22 -15.92 -9.34
C ASN A 174 -1.04 -15.79 -10.32
N ARG A 175 0.03 -16.60 -10.14
CA ARG A 175 1.19 -16.71 -11.04
C ARG A 175 1.48 -18.15 -11.41
#